data_AF-A0A143QNA8-F1
#
_entry.id   AF-A0A143QNA8-F1
#
_cell.length_a   1.000
_cell.length_b   1.000
_cell.length_c   1.000
_cell.angle_alpha   90.00
_cell.angle_beta   90.00
_cell.angle_gamma   90.00
#
_symmetry.space_group_name_H-M   'P 1'
#
loop_
_entity.id
_entity.type
_entity.pdbx_description
1 polymer ?
#
loop_
_entity_poly.entity_id
_entity_poly.type
_entity_poly.pdbx_seq_one_letter_code
_entity_poly.pdbx_strand_id
1 'polypeptide(L)'
;MSPVKRGTALPIYNRVGVLRAERKMSRAQLAELVEVNPQTVGALERGDHYPSLDLAMRICDVFDLPIEAVFSRTELGPLSAELFRKEKDR
;
A
#
# COMPACT_ATOMS: atom_id res chain seq x y z
N MET A 1 4.88 20.33 -3.46
CA MET A 1 4.03 19.88 -2.33
C MET A 1 4.87 19.84 -1.07
N SER A 2 4.45 20.54 -0.01
CA SER A 2 5.08 20.41 1.31
C SER A 2 4.95 18.98 1.81
N PRO A 3 6.03 18.33 2.27
CA PRO A 3 5.93 17.00 2.86
C PRO A 3 5.12 17.13 4.15
N VAL A 4 4.02 16.37 4.24
CA VAL A 4 3.26 16.25 5.49
C VAL A 4 4.23 15.80 6.57
N LYS A 5 4.51 16.69 7.53
CA LYS A 5 5.38 16.39 8.69
C LYS A 5 4.83 15.14 9.36
N ARG A 6 5.70 14.15 9.58
CA ARG A 6 5.39 12.92 10.33
C ARG A 6 4.74 13.29 11.66
N GLY A 7 3.43 13.10 11.77
CA GLY A 7 2.82 12.87 13.07
C GLY A 7 3.22 11.44 13.45
N THR A 8 4.13 11.28 14.41
CA THR A 8 4.53 9.97 14.97
C THR A 8 3.36 9.16 15.53
N ALA A 9 2.17 9.78 15.63
CA ALA A 9 0.97 9.20 16.22
C ALA A 9 0.18 8.27 15.28
N LEU A 10 0.35 8.31 13.95
CA LEU A 10 -0.52 7.56 13.02
C LEU A 10 0.22 7.05 11.77
N PRO A 11 1.08 6.02 11.88
CA PRO A 11 1.74 5.43 10.73
C PRO A 11 0.74 4.84 9.72
N ILE A 12 1.08 4.91 8.43
CA ILE A 12 0.35 4.24 7.35
C ILE A 12 1.19 3.05 6.89
N TYR A 13 0.66 1.85 7.09
CA TYR A 13 1.17 0.60 6.57
C TYR A 13 0.58 0.35 5.19
N ASN A 14 1.27 -0.42 4.35
CA ASN A 14 0.80 -0.74 3.01
C ASN A 14 1.15 -2.17 2.57
N ARG A 15 0.36 -2.70 1.64
CA ARG A 15 0.54 -4.01 0.99
C ARG A 15 1.05 -3.89 -0.45
N VAL A 16 1.49 -2.71 -0.89
CA VAL A 16 1.83 -2.44 -2.29
C VAL A 16 2.88 -3.41 -2.82
N GLY A 17 3.92 -3.69 -2.04
CA GLY A 17 4.98 -4.63 -2.45
C GLY A 17 4.48 -6.07 -2.62
N VAL A 18 3.55 -6.50 -1.76
CA VAL A 18 2.93 -7.84 -1.81
C VAL A 18 2.03 -7.95 -3.03
N LEU A 19 1.08 -7.01 -3.18
CA LEU A 19 0.14 -6.97 -4.30
C LEU A 19 0.85 -6.89 -5.66
N ARG A 20 1.94 -6.12 -5.73
CA ARG A 20 2.77 -6.03 -6.92
C ARG A 20 3.43 -7.37 -7.25
N ALA A 21 3.96 -8.07 -6.24
CA ALA A 21 4.58 -9.39 -6.42
C ALA A 21 3.55 -10.45 -6.85
N GLU A 22 2.36 -10.45 -6.27
CA GLU A 22 1.24 -11.34 -6.66
C GLU A 22 0.89 -11.20 -8.15
N ARG A 23 0.93 -9.97 -8.67
CA ARG A 23 0.67 -9.68 -10.10
C ARG A 23 1.90 -9.80 -11.00
N LYS A 24 3.04 -10.28 -10.49
CA LYS A 24 4.34 -10.33 -11.21
C LYS A 24 4.72 -8.99 -11.86
N MET A 25 4.33 -7.90 -11.21
CA MET A 25 4.51 -6.54 -11.72
C MET A 25 5.84 -5.98 -11.21
N SER A 26 6.56 -5.22 -12.04
CA SER A 26 7.79 -4.52 -11.62
C SER A 26 7.46 -3.16 -11.01
N ARG A 27 8.40 -2.57 -10.25
CA ARG A 27 8.23 -1.20 -9.72
C ARG A 27 8.05 -0.17 -10.84
N ALA A 28 8.74 -0.36 -11.96
CA ALA A 28 8.64 0.52 -13.12
C ALA A 28 7.25 0.46 -13.76
N GLN A 29 6.68 -0.73 -13.90
CA GLN A 29 5.32 -0.92 -14.43
C GLN A 29 4.27 -0.27 -13.52
N LEU A 30 4.35 -0.48 -12.20
CA LEU A 30 3.43 0.19 -11.28
C LEU A 30 3.57 1.71 -11.35
N ALA A 31 4.82 2.20 -11.40
CA ALA A 31 5.11 3.62 -11.45
C ALA A 31 4.57 4.29 -12.73
N GLU A 32 4.63 3.59 -13.87
CA GLU A 32 4.04 4.03 -15.13
C GLU A 32 2.51 4.12 -15.02
N LEU A 33 1.85 3.08 -14.49
CA LEU A 33 0.39 3.04 -14.33
C LEU A 33 -0.15 4.13 -13.39
N VAL A 34 0.62 4.52 -12.37
CA VAL A 34 0.24 5.56 -11.41
C VAL A 34 1.02 6.86 -11.60
N GLU A 35 1.63 7.06 -12.77
CA GLU A 35 2.31 8.28 -13.23
C GLU A 35 3.26 8.89 -12.18
N VAL A 36 4.16 8.08 -11.61
CA VAL A 36 5.21 8.50 -10.67
C VAL A 36 6.57 7.95 -11.07
N ASN A 37 7.62 8.38 -10.36
CA ASN A 37 8.94 7.79 -10.51
C ASN A 37 9.00 6.39 -9.85
N PRO A 38 9.68 5.38 -10.43
CA PRO A 38 9.89 4.08 -9.80
C PRO A 38 10.49 4.13 -8.37
N GLN A 39 11.28 5.17 -8.07
CA GLN A 39 11.81 5.42 -6.72
C GLN A 39 10.70 5.74 -5.71
N THR A 40 9.64 6.44 -6.14
CA THR A 40 8.45 6.74 -5.32
C THR A 40 7.76 5.44 -4.90
N VAL A 41 7.60 4.50 -5.83
CA VAL A 41 7.06 3.16 -5.52
C VAL A 41 7.96 2.44 -4.51
N GLY A 42 9.28 2.47 -4.71
CA GLY A 42 10.22 1.86 -3.77
C GLY A 42 10.17 2.47 -2.36
N ALA A 43 10.06 3.80 -2.25
CA ALA A 43 9.92 4.51 -0.98
C ALA A 43 8.57 4.21 -0.31
N LEU A 44 7.49 4.11 -1.10
CA LEU A 44 6.18 3.72 -0.62
C LEU A 44 6.18 2.31 -0.03
N GLU A 45 6.75 1.33 -0.75
CA GLU A 45 6.83 -0.06 -0.29
C GLU A 45 7.59 -0.21 1.04
N ARG A 46 8.60 0.63 1.29
CA ARG A 46 9.35 0.64 2.56
C ARG A 46 8.66 1.44 3.66
N GLY A 47 7.61 2.20 3.35
CA GLY A 47 6.96 3.11 4.29
C GLY A 47 7.74 4.40 4.55
N ASP A 48 8.75 4.71 3.72
CA ASP A 48 9.54 5.95 3.84
C ASP A 48 8.72 7.20 3.50
N HIS A 49 7.67 7.02 2.69
CA HIS A 49 6.81 8.08 2.16
C HIS A 49 5.34 7.69 2.26
N TYR A 50 4.50 8.64 2.72
CA TYR A 50 3.04 8.49 2.65
C TYR A 50 2.54 9.06 1.33
N PRO A 51 1.73 8.29 0.59
CA PRO A 51 1.20 8.75 -0.68
C PRO A 51 0.22 9.91 -0.44
N SER A 52 0.05 10.78 -1.44
CA SER A 52 -1.12 11.64 -1.49
C SER A 52 -2.39 10.78 -1.58
N LEU A 53 -3.55 11.34 -1.23
CA LEU A 53 -4.83 10.65 -1.41
C LEU A 53 -5.01 10.20 -2.87
N ASP A 54 -4.69 11.08 -3.82
CA ASP A 54 -4.74 10.77 -5.25
C ASP A 54 -3.87 9.56 -5.63
N LEU A 55 -2.60 9.52 -5.19
CA LEU A 55 -1.72 8.38 -5.48
C LEU A 55 -2.23 7.10 -4.82
N ALA A 56 -2.78 7.19 -3.60
CA ALA A 56 -3.38 6.03 -2.94
C ALA A 56 -4.58 5.49 -3.73
N MET A 57 -5.47 6.35 -4.21
CA MET A 57 -6.63 5.97 -5.01
C MET A 57 -6.21 5.33 -6.34
N ARG A 58 -5.25 5.92 -7.08
CA ARG A 58 -4.73 5.32 -8.32
C ARG A 58 -4.10 3.94 -8.11
N ILE A 59 -3.41 3.75 -6.99
CA ILE A 59 -2.86 2.43 -6.62
C ILE A 59 -3.99 1.43 -6.34
N CYS A 60 -5.06 1.86 -5.66
CA CYS A 60 -6.24 1.02 -5.41
C CYS A 60 -6.90 0.61 -6.73
N ASP A 61 -7.03 1.52 -7.69
CA ASP A 61 -7.58 1.24 -9.02
C ASP A 61 -6.72 0.23 -9.80
N VAL A 62 -5.39 0.40 -9.79
CA VAL A 62 -4.46 -0.56 -10.44
C VAL A 62 -4.59 -1.95 -9.85
N PHE A 63 -4.84 -2.05 -8.54
CA PHE A 63 -5.03 -3.33 -7.86
C PHE A 63 -6.47 -3.80 -7.80
N ASP A 64 -7.46 -3.05 -8.29
CA ASP A 64 -8.89 -3.38 -8.17
C ASP A 64 -9.27 -3.81 -6.74
N LEU A 65 -8.82 -3.03 -5.76
CA LEU A 65 -8.99 -3.32 -4.33
C LEU A 65 -9.40 -2.06 -3.56
N PRO A 66 -10.20 -2.21 -2.49
CA PRO A 66 -10.53 -1.08 -1.62
C PRO A 66 -9.30 -0.58 -0.84
N ILE A 67 -9.37 0.67 -0.37
CA ILE A 67 -8.23 1.32 0.28
C ILE A 67 -7.75 0.59 1.53
N GLU A 68 -8.65 -0.05 2.28
CA GLU A 68 -8.36 -0.81 3.49
C GLU A 68 -7.62 -2.13 3.21
N ALA A 69 -7.73 -2.66 1.98
CA ALA A 69 -6.99 -3.84 1.56
C ALA A 69 -5.54 -3.48 1.15
N VAL A 70 -5.29 -2.23 0.76
CA VAL A 70 -3.99 -1.75 0.29
C VAL A 70 -3.22 -1.01 1.39
N PHE A 71 -3.91 -0.23 2.22
CA PHE A 71 -3.35 0.64 3.26
C PHE A 71 -4.06 0.46 4.60
N SER A 72 -3.34 0.64 5.72
CA SER A 72 -3.92 0.56 7.06
C SER A 72 -3.21 1.45 8.06
N ARG A 73 -3.91 1.80 9.15
CA ARG A 73 -3.34 2.47 10.33
C ARG A 73 -2.70 1.50 11.32
N THR A 74 -2.90 0.20 11.12
CA THR A 74 -2.27 -0.87 11.89
C THR A 74 -1.43 -1.74 10.97
N GLU A 75 -0.48 -2.47 11.55
CA GLU A 75 0.37 -3.38 10.80
C GLU A 75 -0.47 -4.43 10.05
N LEU A 76 -0.13 -4.64 8.78
CA LEU A 76 -0.82 -5.58 7.90
C LEU A 76 -0.11 -6.93 8.00
N GLY A 77 -0.78 -7.93 8.58
CA GLY A 77 -0.28 -9.29 8.66
C GLY A 77 -0.43 -10.04 7.32
N PRO A 78 0.02 -11.30 7.25
CA PRO A 78 -0.29 -12.19 6.14
C PRO A 78 -1.80 -12.37 6.00
N LEU A 79 -2.32 -12.31 4.76
CA LEU A 79 -3.76 -12.43 4.49
C LEU A 79 -4.32 -13.78 4.98
N SER A 80 -3.53 -14.85 4.91
CA SER A 80 -3.88 -16.16 5.46
C SER A 80 -4.18 -16.10 6.97
N ALA A 81 -3.39 -15.36 7.73
CA ALA A 81 -3.60 -15.22 9.17
C ALA A 81 -4.89 -14.43 9.47
N GLU A 82 -5.28 -13.48 8.63
CA GLU A 82 -6.52 -12.72 8.78
C GLU A 82 -7.76 -13.57 8.45
N LEU A 83 -7.68 -14.36 7.37
CA LEU A 83 -8.77 -15.24 6.93
C LEU A 83 -9.07 -16.32 7.98
N PHE A 84 -8.06 -17.03 8.48
CA PHE A 84 -8.25 -18.13 9.45
C PHE A 84 -8.41 -17.66 10.90
N ARG A 85 -8.07 -16.40 11.23
CA ARG A 85 -8.37 -15.83 12.56
C ARG A 85 -9.88 -15.61 12.75
N LYS A 86 -10.58 -15.23 11.67
CA LYS A 86 -12.01 -14.91 11.69
C LYS A 86 -12.92 -16.12 11.91
N GLU A 87 -12.41 -17.34 11.70
CA GLU A 87 -13.15 -18.59 11.96
C GLU A 87 -13.21 -18.95 13.45
N LYS A 88 -12.35 -18.37 14.28
CA LYS A 88 -12.27 -18.70 15.72
C LYS A 88 -13.20 -17.90 16.62
N ASP A 89 -13.78 -16.81 16.09
CA ASP A 89 -14.65 -15.87 16.82
C ASP A 89 -16.14 -15.99 16.41
N ARG A 90 -16.55 -17.09 15.75
CA ARG A 90 -17.95 -17.40 15.40
C ARG A 90 -18.44 -18.66 16.10
#